data_AF-A0A224Y2B9-F1
#
_entry.id   AF-A0A224Y2B9-F1
#
_cell.length_a   1.000
_cell.length_b   1.000
_cell.length_c   1.000
_cell.angle_alpha   90.00
_cell.angle_beta   90.00
_cell.angle_gamma   90.00
#
_symmetry.space_group_name_H-M   'P 1'
#
loop_
_entity.id
_entity.type
_entity.pdbx_description
1 polymer ?
#
loop_
_entity_poly.entity_id
_entity_poly.type
_entity_poly.pdbx_seq_one_letter_code
_entity_poly.pdbx_strand_id
1 'polypeptide(L)'
;MCRTTLVIAVLLVAFVAGTLGRGLGTYPKQGKCKAAFVKYYCLEDGCKEFVGCYRDGFDSYKQCQKKCPTFEKKWPSWPHSHHERSTRLEE
;
A
#
# COMPACT_ATOMS: atom_id res chain seq x y z
N MET A 1 24.26 -5.87 -36.08
CA MET A 1 23.38 -5.47 -34.96
C MET A 1 23.89 -4.13 -34.44
N CYS A 2 23.13 -3.05 -34.65
CA CYS A 2 23.60 -1.71 -34.36
C CYS A 2 23.75 -1.51 -32.85
N ARG A 3 24.83 -0.86 -32.43
CA ARG A 3 25.12 -0.52 -31.03
C ARG A 3 23.94 0.20 -30.35
N THR A 4 23.13 0.92 -31.12
CA THR A 4 21.88 1.57 -30.70
C THR A 4 20.78 0.59 -30.31
N THR A 5 20.66 -0.55 -30.99
CA THR A 5 19.63 -1.56 -30.72
C THR A 5 19.83 -2.22 -29.34
N LEU A 6 21.09 -2.46 -28.95
CA LEU A 6 21.43 -2.98 -27.62
C LEU A 6 21.13 -1.96 -26.51
N VAL A 7 21.45 -0.68 -26.73
CA VAL A 7 21.17 0.37 -25.74
C VAL A 7 19.67 0.51 -25.51
N ILE A 8 18.86 0.52 -26.58
CA ILE A 8 17.40 0.60 -26.47
C ILE A 8 16.86 -0.63 -25.72
N ALA A 9 17.33 -1.83 -26.05
CA ALA A 9 16.90 -3.05 -25.35
C ALA A 9 17.21 -3.01 -23.84
N VAL A 10 18.41 -2.56 -23.44
CA VAL A 10 18.79 -2.42 -22.03
C VAL A 10 17.93 -1.38 -21.31
N LEU A 11 17.66 -0.23 -21.95
CA LEU A 11 16.79 0.80 -21.38
C LEU A 11 15.36 0.31 -21.17
N LEU A 12 14.81 -0.45 -22.13
CA LEU A 12 13.48 -1.04 -21.99
C LEU A 12 13.42 -2.05 -20.84
N VAL A 13 14.42 -2.92 -20.70
CA VAL A 13 14.49 -3.89 -19.59
C VAL A 13 14.60 -3.18 -18.24
N ALA A 14 15.43 -2.14 -18.13
CA ALA A 14 15.57 -1.36 -16.90
C ALA A 14 14.28 -0.59 -16.54
N PHE A 15 13.59 -0.04 -17.54
CA PHE A 15 12.32 0.67 -17.32
C PHE A 15 11.22 -0.29 -16.83
N VAL A 16 11.09 -1.47 -17.45
CA VAL A 16 10.13 -2.50 -17.02
C VAL A 16 10.45 -2.98 -15.60
N ALA A 17 11.71 -3.24 -15.27
CA ALA A 17 12.11 -3.62 -13.92
C ALA A 17 11.80 -2.51 -12.88
N GLY A 18 11.96 -1.24 -13.25
CA GLY A 18 11.63 -0.10 -12.40
C GLY A 18 10.13 0.04 -12.08
N THR A 19 9.24 -0.45 -12.95
CA THR A 19 7.78 -0.38 -12.72
C THR A 19 7.25 -1.41 -11.71
N LEU A 20 8.01 -2.48 -11.42
CA LEU A 20 7.62 -3.55 -10.49
C LEU A 20 8.13 -3.34 -9.06
N GLY A 21 8.97 -2.34 -8.81
CA GLY A 21 9.69 -2.17 -7.53
C GLY A 21 8.99 -1.33 -6.46
N ARG A 22 7.69 -1.03 -6.57
CA ARG A 22 6.99 -0.20 -5.58
C ARG A 22 6.43 -1.03 -4.42
N GLY A 23 7.33 -1.44 -3.53
CA GLY A 23 7.09 -1.42 -2.08
C GLY A 23 5.97 -2.30 -1.50
N LEU A 24 5.69 -3.47 -2.09
CA LEU A 24 4.92 -4.52 -1.40
C LEU A 24 5.84 -5.17 -0.35
N GLY A 25 5.62 -4.92 0.94
CA GLY A 25 6.18 -5.80 1.99
C GLY A 25 6.94 -5.16 3.15
N THR A 26 6.93 -3.84 3.32
CA THR A 26 7.50 -3.25 4.56
C THR A 26 6.45 -2.52 5.38
N TYR A 27 6.36 -2.87 6.67
CA TYR A 27 5.49 -2.17 7.61
C TYR A 27 5.88 -0.68 7.68
N PRO A 28 4.90 0.24 7.67
CA PRO A 28 5.18 1.66 7.68
C PRO A 28 5.85 2.06 9.00
N LYS A 29 6.90 2.89 8.91
CA LYS A 29 7.57 3.44 10.09
C LYS A 29 6.78 4.64 10.61
N GLN A 30 6.38 4.57 11.88
CA GLN A 30 5.71 5.68 12.54
C GLN A 30 6.69 6.85 12.73
N GLY A 31 6.25 8.04 12.35
CA GLY A 31 6.94 9.30 12.58
C GLY A 31 6.87 9.77 14.02
N LYS A 32 7.61 10.83 14.33
CA LYS A 32 7.79 11.35 15.70
C LYS A 32 6.65 12.26 16.20
N CYS A 33 5.54 12.39 15.46
CA CYS A 33 4.47 13.28 15.90
C CYS A 33 3.56 12.60 16.95
N LYS A 34 3.00 13.42 17.84
CA LYS A 34 2.09 12.97 18.91
C LYS A 34 0.66 12.71 18.42
N ALA A 35 0.32 13.20 17.23
CA ALA A 35 -0.99 12.99 16.64
C ALA A 35 -1.10 11.58 16.03
N ALA A 36 -2.28 10.98 16.17
CA ALA A 36 -2.61 9.70 15.60
C ALA A 36 -3.70 9.89 14.53
N PHE A 37 -3.37 9.52 13.30
CA PHE A 37 -4.30 9.53 12.19
C PHE A 37 -4.47 8.11 11.66
N VAL A 38 -5.68 7.83 11.17
CA VAL A 38 -5.97 6.58 10.47
C VAL A 38 -5.37 6.67 9.07
N LYS A 39 -4.49 5.73 8.73
CA LYS A 39 -3.87 5.60 7.41
C LYS A 39 -3.96 4.16 6.95
N TYR A 40 -4.14 3.96 5.66
CA TYR A 40 -4.24 2.65 5.04
C TYR A 40 -3.02 2.36 4.18
N TYR A 41 -2.45 1.17 4.34
CA TYR A 41 -1.27 0.71 3.62
C TYR A 41 -1.55 -0.62 2.93
N CYS A 42 -0.99 -0.80 1.74
CA CYS A 42 -1.05 -2.04 0.98
C CYS A 42 0.11 -2.95 1.42
N LEU A 43 -0.22 -4.07 2.04
CA LEU A 43 0.71 -5.12 2.45
C LEU A 43 0.44 -6.40 1.63
N GLU A 44 1.24 -7.44 1.84
CA GLU A 44 1.14 -8.71 1.11
C GLU A 44 -0.23 -9.38 1.26
N ASP A 45 -0.87 -9.24 2.42
CA ASP A 45 -2.20 -9.76 2.72
C ASP A 45 -3.34 -8.77 2.46
N GLY A 46 -3.03 -7.63 1.82
CA GLY A 46 -3.99 -6.62 1.39
C GLY A 46 -3.89 -5.29 2.14
N CYS A 47 -4.98 -4.53 2.11
CA CYS A 47 -5.02 -3.21 2.74
C CYS A 47 -5.23 -3.33 4.25
N LYS A 48 -4.26 -2.83 5.03
CA LYS A 48 -4.36 -2.73 6.49
C LYS A 48 -4.47 -1.30 6.97
N GLU A 49 -5.18 -1.15 8.08
CA GLU A 49 -5.31 0.10 8.82
C GLU A 49 -4.15 0.25 9.81
N PHE A 50 -3.61 1.46 9.87
CA PHE A 50 -2.59 1.87 10.83
C PHE A 50 -3.02 3.18 11.47
N VAL A 51 -3.01 3.21 12.80
CA VAL A 51 -3.33 4.39 13.59
C VAL A 51 -2.04 4.95 14.16
N GLY A 52 -1.68 6.17 13.74
CA GLY A 52 -0.46 6.79 14.22
C GLY A 52 0.01 7.96 13.37
N CYS A 53 1.22 8.39 13.66
CA CYS A 53 1.88 9.46 12.92
C CYS A 53 2.51 8.91 11.65
N TYR A 54 1.75 8.81 10.57
CA TYR A 54 2.28 8.31 9.30
C TYR A 54 2.31 9.42 8.25
N ARG A 55 3.45 9.56 7.55
CA ARG A 55 3.61 10.57 6.48
C ARG A 55 2.96 10.15 5.17
N ASP A 56 2.95 8.84 4.92
CA ASP A 56 2.48 8.24 3.68
C ASP A 56 1.18 7.44 3.91
N GLY A 57 0.77 6.68 2.90
CA GLY A 57 -0.42 5.85 2.94
C GLY A 57 -1.67 6.58 2.43
N PHE A 58 -2.78 5.85 2.40
CA PHE A 58 -4.06 6.35 1.92
C PHE A 58 -4.92 6.83 3.08
N ASP A 59 -5.72 7.87 2.87
CA ASP A 59 -6.69 8.35 3.87
C ASP A 59 -7.99 7.52 3.87
N SER A 60 -8.15 6.60 2.92
CA SER A 60 -9.34 5.76 2.79
C SER A 60 -9.01 4.35 2.34
N TYR A 61 -9.66 3.37 2.99
CA TYR A 61 -9.58 1.97 2.61
C TYR A 61 -9.92 1.73 1.13
N LYS A 62 -10.93 2.41 0.59
CA LYS A 62 -11.33 2.29 -0.83
C LYS A 62 -10.22 2.75 -1.79
N GLN A 63 -9.47 3.78 -1.41
CA GLN A 63 -8.34 4.26 -2.22
C GLN A 63 -7.17 3.28 -2.18
N CYS A 64 -6.92 2.70 -1.00
CA CYS A 64 -5.94 1.62 -0.86
C CYS A 64 -6.31 0.44 -1.75
N GLN A 65 -7.55 -0.06 -1.67
CA GLN A 65 -7.98 -1.25 -2.41
C GLN A 65 -7.91 -1.07 -3.93
N LYS A 66 -8.19 0.14 -4.44
CA LYS A 66 -8.08 0.44 -5.88
C LYS A 66 -6.64 0.44 -6.40
N LYS A 67 -5.68 0.79 -5.54
CA LYS A 67 -4.26 0.97 -5.92
C LYS A 67 -3.38 -0.19 -5.50
N CYS A 68 -3.80 -0.95 -4.49
CA CYS A 68 -3.16 -2.19 -4.08
C CYS A 68 -3.42 -3.22 -5.19
N PRO A 69 -2.38 -3.86 -5.74
CA PRO A 69 -2.58 -4.90 -6.73
C PRO A 69 -3.40 -6.00 -6.07
N THR A 70 -4.62 -6.18 -6.56
CA THR A 70 -5.48 -7.27 -6.14
C THR A 70 -4.72 -8.57 -6.41
N PHE A 71 -4.40 -9.34 -5.38
CA PHE A 71 -4.11 -10.76 -5.54
C PHE A 71 -5.41 -11.45 -6.00
N GLU A 72 -5.83 -11.18 -7.23
CA GLU A 72 -6.93 -11.87 -7.89
C GLU A 72 -6.48 -13.31 -8.13
N LYS A 73 -6.75 -14.19 -7.16
CA LYS A 73 -7.51 -15.44 -7.33
C LYS A 73 -7.27 -16.37 -6.14
N LYS A 74 -8.39 -16.77 -5.52
CA LYS A 74 -8.56 -17.57 -4.31
C LYS A 74 -8.09 -16.84 -3.06
N TRP A 75 -9.01 -16.41 -2.21
CA TRP A 75 -9.07 -16.87 -0.83
C TRP A 75 -10.49 -16.56 -0.31
N PRO A 76 -11.15 -17.51 0.37
CA PRO A 76 -12.57 -17.41 0.69
C PRO A 76 -12.80 -16.32 1.73
N SER A 77 -13.92 -15.61 1.56
CA SER A 77 -14.47 -14.60 2.46
C SER A 77 -14.26 -14.94 3.94
N TRP A 78 -13.27 -14.30 4.58
CA TRP A 78 -13.19 -14.25 6.03
C TRP A 78 -14.03 -13.08 6.53
N PRO A 79 -14.79 -13.27 7.63
CA PRO A 79 -15.84 -12.35 8.04
C PRO A 79 -15.23 -11.02 8.45
N HIS A 80 -15.82 -9.95 7.94
CA HIS A 80 -15.55 -8.58 8.38
C HIS A 80 -15.69 -8.49 9.91
N SER A 81 -14.56 -8.39 10.63
CA SER A 81 -14.57 -7.86 11.98
C SER A 81 -14.81 -6.35 11.86
N HIS A 82 -16.09 -6.00 11.89
CA HIS A 82 -16.54 -4.64 12.08
C HIS A 82 -16.15 -4.23 13.50
N HIS A 83 -14.92 -3.77 13.72
CA HIS A 83 -14.55 -3.20 15.02
C HIS A 83 -15.16 -1.80 15.13
N GLU A 84 -16.44 -1.84 15.45
CA GLU A 84 -17.17 -0.95 16.35
C GLU A 84 -16.62 0.47 16.52
N ARG A 85 -17.34 1.39 15.87
CA ARG A 85 -17.56 2.75 16.32
C ARG A 85 -18.01 2.74 17.78
N SER A 86 -17.18 3.25 18.69
CA SER A 86 -17.55 3.69 20.03
C SER A 86 -16.98 5.10 20.21
N THR A 87 -17.69 6.13 19.75
CA THR A 87 -18.56 7.04 20.54
C THR A 87 -17.81 8.00 21.44
N ARG A 88 -18.12 9.31 21.27
CA ARG A 88 -18.13 10.41 22.27
C ARG A 88 -16.77 10.81 22.88
N LEU A 89 -16.25 12.03 22.78
CA LEU A 89 -16.78 13.37 23.16
C LEU A 89 -17.42 13.37 24.56
N GLU A 90 -16.81 14.17 25.45
CA GLU A 90 -17.19 14.51 26.85
C GLU A 90 -16.70 13.44 27.86
N GLU A 91 -15.89 13.76 28.88
CA GLU A 91 -15.72 14.98 29.69
C GLU A 91 -14.25 15.36 29.94
#